data_AF-A0A0P0Z006-F1
#
_entry.id   AF-A0A0P0Z006-F1
#
_cell.length_a   1.000
_cell.length_b   1.000
_cell.length_c   1.000
_cell.angle_alpha   90.00
_cell.angle_beta   90.00
_cell.angle_gamma   90.00
#
_symmetry.space_group_name_H-M   'P 1'
#
loop_
_entity.id
_entity.type
_entity.pdbx_description
1 polymer ?
#
loop_
_entity_poly.entity_id
_entity_poly.type
_entity_poly.pdbx_seq_one_letter_code
_entity_poly.pdbx_strand_id
1 'polypeptide(L)'
;MRFHAAVAEPATGRTIELPDEAASARLAADLASILRTGDIVALSGDLGAGKTTLARALIRQAAGEPELEVPSPTYTLAQTYETQPKITHFDLYRLGDASELEELGFEEAAETGIVIVEWPERAPAILEDANLRLSLDMAPGGGRVAQLETTPELALRLGHSLSIRRFLDRAGYMDAVRRPFPADASVRRYERILAGPRSMILMDAPAQEPGPPVRDGLAYTQIAHIARDVRPFVAVAQALAGEGFTAPAILSADIENGLLLLEDLGTEGILSQEGRPLPERYLASAQALAQIHARDFTRPIATRHGFDWQIPPFDRAAMSIEVELLPEWFWPRARGQSPAPADREAFRTAWAALFEKAAKGRQTLVLRDFHSPNIIWQADKAGAARIGLLDFQDSMIGPAAYDLASLAQDARVDVPADLEKDVVNAYIAECDRIGTPLDRDAFTAQYAIMAAQRATKLLGLFVRLHERDGKPQYLRHIPRIQDYLSRSLAHPVNAGLKAIYDEWGVV
;
A
#
# COMPACT_ATOMS: atom_id res chain seq x y z
N MET A 1 -9.25 -14.30 -5.05
CA MET A 1 -10.09 -13.11 -4.83
C MET A 1 -10.88 -12.88 -6.11
N ARG A 2 -12.15 -13.30 -6.16
CA ARG A 2 -12.98 -13.22 -7.36
C ARG A 2 -13.76 -11.90 -7.32
N PHE A 3 -13.44 -10.99 -8.24
CA PHE A 3 -14.28 -9.84 -8.55
C PHE A 3 -15.56 -10.38 -9.22
N HIS A 4 -16.71 -10.27 -8.57
CA HIS A 4 -18.02 -10.58 -9.17
C HIS A 4 -18.98 -9.42 -8.91
N ALA A 5 -18.68 -8.27 -9.51
CA ALA A 5 -19.76 -7.53 -10.17
C ALA A 5 -20.07 -8.26 -11.49
N ALA A 6 -21.26 -8.11 -12.07
CA ALA A 6 -21.54 -8.58 -13.42
C ALA A 6 -20.68 -7.79 -14.42
N VAL A 7 -19.40 -8.13 -14.52
CA VAL A 7 -18.44 -7.57 -15.47
C VAL A 7 -18.72 -8.27 -16.79
N ALA A 8 -19.02 -7.50 -17.83
CA ALA A 8 -19.05 -8.02 -19.20
C ALA A 8 -17.79 -8.87 -19.45
N GLU A 9 -17.90 -10.01 -20.14
CA GLU A 9 -16.73 -10.85 -20.42
C GLU A 9 -15.60 -9.97 -20.98
N PRO A 10 -14.38 -10.04 -20.41
CA PRO A 10 -13.31 -9.14 -20.79
C PRO A 10 -12.96 -9.39 -22.25
N ALA A 11 -12.85 -8.33 -23.04
CA ALA A 11 -12.44 -8.43 -24.44
C ALA A 11 -11.04 -9.06 -24.52
N THR A 12 -11.00 -10.33 -24.94
CA THR A 12 -9.79 -11.15 -25.10
C THR A 12 -9.03 -10.81 -26.37
N GLY A 13 -9.70 -10.28 -27.39
CA GLY A 13 -9.11 -9.73 -28.61
C GLY A 13 -9.05 -8.20 -28.58
N ARG A 14 -7.91 -7.61 -28.92
CA ARG A 14 -7.74 -6.15 -29.03
C ARG A 14 -6.81 -5.78 -30.18
N THR A 15 -7.09 -4.66 -30.83
CA THR A 15 -6.22 -4.06 -31.83
C THR A 15 -5.74 -2.71 -31.31
N ILE A 16 -4.42 -2.48 -31.36
CA ILE A 16 -3.77 -1.26 -30.88
C ILE A 16 -2.92 -0.69 -32.02
N GLU A 17 -3.18 0.56 -32.39
CA GLU A 17 -2.36 1.30 -33.35
C GLU A 17 -1.07 1.80 -32.68
N LEU A 18 0.06 1.61 -33.36
CA LEU A 18 1.39 1.99 -32.91
C LEU A 18 2.02 2.89 -33.99
N PRO A 19 1.61 4.17 -34.08
CA PRO A 19 2.02 5.08 -35.15
C PRO A 19 3.53 5.36 -35.17
N ASP A 20 4.20 5.22 -34.02
CA ASP A 20 5.62 5.50 -33.85
C ASP A 20 6.27 4.57 -32.80
N GLU A 21 7.59 4.71 -32.62
CA GLU A 21 8.36 3.94 -31.63
C GLU A 21 7.93 4.24 -30.19
N ALA A 22 7.51 5.48 -29.91
CA ALA A 22 7.02 5.86 -28.58
C ALA A 22 5.73 5.10 -28.21
N ALA A 23 4.82 4.89 -29.17
CA ALA A 23 3.63 4.08 -28.98
C ALA A 23 3.98 2.61 -28.71
N SER A 24 4.96 2.03 -29.42
CA SER A 24 5.45 0.68 -29.13
C SER A 24 6.05 0.58 -27.73
N ALA A 25 6.84 1.57 -27.31
CA ALA A 25 7.42 1.62 -25.96
C ALA A 25 6.34 1.76 -24.87
N ARG A 26 5.28 2.55 -25.12
CA ARG A 26 4.14 2.65 -24.21
C ARG A 26 3.40 1.32 -24.04
N LEU A 27 3.14 0.60 -25.14
CA LEU A 27 2.55 -0.73 -25.08
C LEU A 27 3.44 -1.68 -24.27
N ALA A 28 4.75 -1.67 -24.52
CA ALA A 28 5.70 -2.46 -23.77
C ALA A 28 5.67 -2.16 -22.27
N ALA A 29 5.55 -0.88 -21.90
CA ALA A 29 5.47 -0.47 -20.51
C ALA A 29 4.16 -0.89 -19.84
N ASP A 30 3.04 -0.77 -20.55
CA ASP A 30 1.73 -1.22 -20.07
C ASP A 30 1.71 -2.75 -19.85
N LEU A 31 2.37 -3.52 -20.72
CA LEU A 31 2.57 -4.97 -20.57
C LEU A 31 3.50 -5.31 -19.39
N ALA A 32 4.65 -4.66 -19.28
CA ALA A 32 5.59 -4.89 -18.19
C ALA A 32 4.95 -4.68 -16.80
N SER A 33 4.00 -3.74 -16.69
CA SER A 33 3.30 -3.45 -15.44
C SER A 33 2.27 -4.51 -15.00
N ILE A 34 1.86 -5.41 -15.91
CA ILE A 34 0.79 -6.38 -15.66
C ILE A 34 1.24 -7.84 -15.62
N LEU A 35 2.39 -8.14 -16.25
CA LEU A 35 2.92 -9.49 -16.33
C LEU A 35 3.43 -9.96 -14.96
N ARG A 36 3.29 -11.26 -14.70
CA ARG A 36 3.62 -11.94 -13.44
C ARG A 36 4.29 -13.27 -13.75
N THR A 37 4.92 -13.86 -12.74
CA THR A 37 5.41 -15.25 -12.81
C THR A 37 4.33 -16.17 -13.35
N GLY A 38 4.68 -17.02 -14.33
CA GLY A 38 3.76 -17.89 -15.05
C GLY A 38 3.23 -17.31 -16.36
N ASP A 39 3.36 -16.01 -16.62
CA ASP A 39 2.85 -15.44 -17.87
C ASP A 39 3.80 -15.71 -19.04
N ILE A 40 3.24 -16.24 -20.13
CA ILE A 40 3.92 -16.48 -21.41
C ILE A 40 3.40 -15.47 -22.46
N VAL A 41 4.33 -14.74 -23.07
CA VAL A 41 4.08 -13.76 -24.14
C VAL A 41 4.66 -14.28 -25.46
N ALA A 42 3.80 -14.63 -26.39
CA ALA A 42 4.15 -15.08 -27.73
C ALA A 42 4.10 -13.89 -28.72
N LEU A 43 5.23 -13.59 -29.36
CA LEU A 43 5.40 -12.48 -30.30
C LEU A 43 5.52 -12.99 -31.74
N SER A 44 4.55 -12.66 -32.56
CA SER A 44 4.44 -13.05 -33.97
C SER A 44 4.54 -11.85 -34.91
N GLY A 45 4.92 -12.10 -36.16
CA GLY A 45 5.01 -11.09 -37.22
C GLY A 45 6.23 -11.27 -38.12
N ASP A 46 6.24 -10.58 -39.26
CA ASP A 46 7.30 -10.71 -40.26
C ASP A 46 8.68 -10.25 -39.77
N LEU A 47 9.72 -10.54 -40.57
CA LEU A 47 11.06 -10.03 -40.33
C LEU A 47 11.04 -8.50 -40.37
N GLY A 48 11.55 -7.85 -39.32
CA GLY A 48 11.52 -6.39 -39.20
C GLY A 48 10.21 -5.81 -38.63
N ALA A 49 9.22 -6.65 -38.30
CA ALA A 49 7.96 -6.22 -37.69
C ALA A 49 8.14 -5.53 -36.32
N GLY A 50 9.29 -5.70 -35.66
CA GLY A 50 9.63 -5.00 -34.41
C GLY A 50 9.45 -5.82 -33.14
N LYS A 51 9.33 -7.15 -33.24
CA LYS A 51 9.22 -8.09 -32.11
C LYS A 51 10.31 -7.89 -31.07
N THR A 52 11.59 -7.96 -31.46
CA THR A 52 12.74 -7.72 -30.57
C THR A 52 12.75 -6.32 -29.97
N THR A 53 12.28 -5.31 -30.71
CA THR A 53 12.18 -3.94 -30.17
C THR A 53 11.15 -3.87 -29.05
N LEU A 54 10.00 -4.52 -29.21
CA LEU A 54 8.97 -4.61 -28.18
C LEU A 54 9.46 -5.41 -26.95
N ALA A 55 10.06 -6.59 -27.17
CA ALA A 55 10.63 -7.42 -26.11
C ALA A 55 11.69 -6.65 -25.30
N ARG A 56 12.60 -5.95 -25.99
CA ARG A 56 13.60 -5.09 -25.38
C ARG A 56 13.01 -3.98 -24.53
N ALA A 57 12.04 -3.24 -25.07
CA ALA A 57 11.39 -2.17 -24.33
C ALA A 57 10.68 -2.69 -23.07
N LEU A 58 10.05 -3.86 -23.16
CA LEU A 58 9.36 -4.51 -22.05
C LEU A 58 10.35 -4.92 -20.96
N ILE A 59 11.46 -5.60 -21.32
CA ILE A 59 12.50 -6.03 -20.39
C ILE A 59 13.15 -4.84 -19.69
N ARG A 60 13.51 -3.79 -20.44
CA ARG A 60 14.05 -2.53 -19.88
C ARG A 60 13.10 -1.89 -18.88
N GLN A 61 11.81 -1.85 -19.20
CA GLN A 61 10.81 -1.31 -18.29
C GLN A 61 10.71 -2.14 -17.01
N ALA A 62 10.66 -3.46 -17.13
CA ALA A 62 10.58 -4.38 -16.00
C ALA A 62 11.84 -4.32 -15.11
N ALA A 63 13.02 -4.11 -15.71
CA ALA A 63 14.27 -3.89 -14.99
C ALA A 63 14.35 -2.51 -14.33
N GLY A 64 13.57 -1.53 -14.81
CA GLY A 64 13.73 -0.12 -14.42
C GLY A 64 15.02 0.51 -14.95
N GLU A 65 15.66 -0.11 -15.94
CA GLU A 65 16.95 0.26 -16.51
C GLU A 65 16.79 0.57 -18.01
N PRO A 66 16.60 1.84 -18.41
CA PRO A 66 16.39 2.22 -19.81
C PRO A 66 17.53 1.84 -20.75
N GLU A 67 18.76 1.82 -20.22
CA GLU A 67 19.99 1.54 -20.96
C GLU A 67 20.41 0.07 -20.90
N LEU A 68 19.63 -0.81 -20.25
CA LEU A 68 19.94 -2.24 -20.16
C LEU A 68 20.14 -2.82 -21.57
N GLU A 69 21.22 -3.56 -21.75
CA GLU A 69 21.50 -4.25 -22.99
C GLU A 69 20.61 -5.50 -23.10
N VAL A 70 19.73 -5.50 -24.10
CA VAL A 70 18.83 -6.62 -24.38
C VAL A 70 19.00 -6.99 -25.86
N PRO A 71 20.05 -7.75 -26.21
CA PRO A 71 20.26 -8.19 -27.58
C PRO A 71 19.19 -9.21 -27.97
N SER A 72 19.02 -9.45 -29.28
CA SER A 72 18.18 -10.55 -29.75
C SER A 72 18.89 -11.87 -29.44
N PRO A 73 18.29 -12.81 -28.69
CA PRO A 73 18.90 -14.09 -28.41
C PRO A 73 18.84 -15.04 -29.62
N THR A 74 18.84 -14.55 -30.85
CA THR A 74 18.69 -15.37 -32.08
C THR A 74 19.74 -16.48 -32.21
N TYR A 75 20.93 -16.28 -31.65
CA TYR A 75 22.01 -17.28 -31.66
C TYR A 75 22.11 -18.09 -30.37
N THR A 76 21.76 -17.51 -29.22
CA THR A 76 21.76 -18.21 -27.93
C THR A 76 20.45 -18.93 -27.65
N LEU A 77 19.42 -18.67 -28.46
CA LEU A 77 18.02 -19.09 -28.39
C LEU A 77 17.27 -18.63 -27.13
N ALA A 78 17.95 -18.43 -26.00
CA ALA A 78 17.41 -17.93 -24.75
C ALA A 78 18.37 -16.93 -24.07
N GLN A 79 17.82 -16.00 -23.31
CA GLN A 79 18.55 -15.13 -22.38
C GLN A 79 17.67 -14.74 -21.20
N THR A 80 18.19 -14.89 -19.98
CA THR A 80 17.48 -14.52 -18.75
C THR A 80 17.98 -13.19 -18.20
N TYR A 81 17.05 -12.40 -17.68
CA TYR A 81 17.26 -11.09 -17.08
C TYR A 81 16.80 -11.11 -15.62
N GLU A 82 17.63 -10.59 -14.72
CA GLU A 82 17.41 -10.57 -13.26
C GLU A 82 16.44 -9.44 -12.84
N THR A 83 15.27 -9.41 -13.47
CA THR A 83 14.14 -8.56 -13.08
C THR A 83 13.35 -9.20 -11.93
N GLN A 84 12.37 -8.49 -11.37
CA GLN A 84 11.45 -9.04 -10.36
C GLN A 84 9.99 -8.95 -10.85
N PRO A 85 9.37 -10.08 -11.27
CA PRO A 85 9.94 -11.43 -11.41
C PRO A 85 10.95 -11.52 -12.57
N LYS A 86 11.75 -12.60 -12.62
CA LYS A 86 12.73 -12.81 -13.70
C LYS A 86 12.04 -12.87 -15.05
N ILE A 87 12.71 -12.40 -16.10
CA ILE A 87 12.22 -12.53 -17.48
C ILE A 87 13.21 -13.39 -18.26
N THR A 88 12.71 -14.42 -18.94
CA THR A 88 13.50 -15.17 -19.91
C THR A 88 12.96 -14.90 -21.32
N HIS A 89 13.84 -14.42 -22.19
CA HIS A 89 13.55 -14.10 -23.58
C HIS A 89 14.07 -15.21 -24.49
N PHE A 90 13.16 -15.85 -25.22
CA PHE A 90 13.44 -16.87 -26.22
C PHE A 90 13.25 -16.30 -27.63
N ASP A 91 14.14 -16.65 -28.55
CA ASP A 91 14.01 -16.38 -29.98
C ASP A 91 14.15 -17.70 -30.74
N LEU A 92 13.01 -18.22 -31.22
CA LEU A 92 12.94 -19.55 -31.81
C LEU A 92 13.21 -19.56 -33.31
N TYR A 93 13.64 -18.44 -33.91
CA TYR A 93 13.82 -18.33 -35.36
C TYR A 93 14.70 -19.45 -35.95
N ARG A 94 15.69 -19.91 -35.17
CA ARG A 94 16.66 -20.95 -35.54
C ARG A 94 16.44 -22.30 -34.84
N LEU A 95 15.36 -22.44 -34.08
CA LEU A 95 15.03 -23.71 -33.43
C LEU A 95 14.82 -24.80 -34.49
N GLY A 96 15.52 -25.92 -34.35
CA GLY A 96 15.40 -27.05 -35.27
C GLY A 96 14.14 -27.85 -34.99
N ASP A 97 14.02 -28.32 -33.74
CA ASP A 97 12.88 -29.08 -33.24
C ASP A 97 12.32 -28.46 -31.95
N ALA A 98 10.99 -28.53 -31.76
CA ALA A 98 10.32 -28.03 -30.57
C ALA A 98 10.74 -28.77 -29.29
N SER A 99 11.22 -30.02 -29.37
CA SER A 99 11.71 -30.77 -28.21
C SER A 99 12.96 -30.14 -27.57
N GLU A 100 13.71 -29.32 -28.31
CA GLU A 100 14.92 -28.63 -27.80
C GLU A 100 14.58 -27.61 -26.69
N LEU A 101 13.32 -27.17 -26.56
CA LEU A 101 12.89 -26.22 -25.53
C LEU A 101 13.05 -26.75 -24.10
N GLU A 102 12.94 -28.06 -23.91
CA GLU A 102 13.16 -28.71 -22.60
C GLU A 102 14.62 -28.50 -22.16
N GLU A 103 15.58 -28.71 -23.08
CA GLU A 103 17.01 -28.50 -22.82
C GLU A 103 17.37 -27.03 -22.61
N LEU A 104 16.61 -26.11 -23.20
CA LEU A 104 16.74 -24.66 -23.01
C LEU A 104 16.12 -24.16 -21.70
N GLY A 105 15.51 -25.04 -20.89
CA GLY A 105 14.93 -24.70 -19.59
C GLY A 105 13.63 -23.92 -19.67
N PHE A 106 12.82 -24.14 -20.72
CA PHE A 106 11.57 -23.41 -20.93
C PHE A 106 10.57 -23.60 -19.77
N GLU A 107 10.36 -24.84 -19.32
CA GLU A 107 9.41 -25.14 -18.23
C GLU A 107 9.80 -24.45 -16.92
N GLU A 108 11.08 -24.55 -16.52
CA GLU A 108 11.59 -23.87 -15.33
C GLU A 108 11.44 -22.34 -15.44
N ALA A 109 11.71 -21.78 -16.62
CA ALA A 109 11.55 -20.34 -16.86
C ALA A 109 10.08 -19.89 -16.75
N ALA A 110 9.14 -20.68 -17.28
CA ALA A 110 7.71 -20.41 -17.19
C ALA A 110 7.19 -20.54 -15.75
N GLU A 111 7.66 -21.53 -14.99
CA GLU A 111 7.26 -21.72 -13.59
C GLU A 111 7.79 -20.64 -12.65
N THR A 112 9.00 -20.12 -12.91
CA THR A 112 9.72 -19.23 -11.98
C THR A 112 9.71 -17.75 -12.40
N GLY A 113 9.38 -17.45 -13.65
CA GLY A 113 9.44 -16.09 -14.21
C GLY A 113 8.36 -15.77 -15.24
N ILE A 114 8.60 -14.71 -15.99
CA ILE A 114 7.85 -14.32 -17.18
C ILE A 114 8.63 -14.83 -18.39
N VAL A 115 7.93 -15.37 -19.38
CA VAL A 115 8.54 -15.85 -20.62
C VAL A 115 8.10 -14.99 -21.79
N ILE A 116 9.05 -14.54 -22.60
CA ILE A 116 8.80 -13.86 -23.88
C ILE A 116 9.36 -14.73 -24.98
N VAL A 117 8.56 -15.04 -25.99
CA VAL A 117 8.93 -15.92 -27.10
C VAL A 117 8.72 -15.21 -28.43
N GLU A 118 9.81 -14.95 -29.15
CA GLU A 118 9.74 -14.59 -30.56
C GLU A 118 9.68 -15.83 -31.45
N TRP A 119 8.93 -15.74 -32.56
CA TRP A 119 8.71 -16.82 -33.51
C TRP A 119 8.07 -18.08 -32.90
N PRO A 120 6.97 -17.93 -32.13
CA PRO A 120 6.29 -19.04 -31.47
C PRO A 120 5.78 -20.11 -32.45
N GLU A 121 5.68 -19.80 -33.75
CA GLU A 121 5.24 -20.74 -34.79
C GLU A 121 6.17 -21.94 -34.95
N ARG A 122 7.41 -21.85 -34.45
CA ARG A 122 8.37 -22.95 -34.41
C ARG A 122 8.08 -23.99 -33.32
N ALA A 123 7.24 -23.63 -32.35
CA ALA A 123 6.79 -24.51 -31.28
C ALA A 123 5.29 -24.27 -30.99
N PRO A 124 4.38 -24.88 -31.78
CA PRO A 124 2.94 -24.59 -31.73
C PRO A 124 2.29 -24.73 -30.34
N ALA A 125 2.81 -25.62 -29.48
CA ALA A 125 2.32 -25.77 -28.10
C ALA A 125 2.42 -24.46 -27.29
N ILE A 126 3.46 -23.65 -27.52
CA ILE A 126 3.63 -22.35 -26.86
C ILE A 126 2.47 -21.41 -27.20
N LEU A 127 1.96 -21.45 -28.44
CA LEU A 127 0.82 -20.62 -28.81
C LEU A 127 -0.40 -21.02 -27.96
N GLU A 128 -0.66 -22.30 -27.77
CA GLU A 128 -1.78 -22.80 -26.97
C GLU A 128 -1.69 -22.34 -25.50
N ASP A 129 -0.48 -22.39 -24.93
CA ASP A 129 -0.22 -22.02 -23.53
C ASP A 129 -0.03 -20.51 -23.29
N ALA A 130 0.20 -19.72 -24.35
CA ALA A 130 0.48 -18.30 -24.23
C ALA A 130 -0.69 -17.52 -23.60
N ASN A 131 -0.38 -16.77 -22.54
CA ASN A 131 -1.35 -15.87 -21.92
C ASN A 131 -1.60 -14.62 -22.77
N LEU A 132 -0.60 -14.22 -23.56
CA LEU A 132 -0.68 -13.18 -24.59
C LEU A 132 -0.08 -13.68 -25.89
N ARG A 133 -0.87 -13.69 -26.96
CA ARG A 133 -0.38 -13.76 -28.34
C ARG A 133 -0.46 -12.37 -28.92
N LEU A 134 0.67 -11.83 -29.36
CA LEU A 134 0.77 -10.49 -29.92
C LEU A 134 1.38 -10.58 -31.32
N SER A 135 0.57 -10.26 -32.33
CA SER A 135 1.02 -10.15 -33.71
C SER A 135 1.29 -8.69 -34.07
N LEU A 136 2.44 -8.42 -34.68
CA LEU A 136 2.83 -7.10 -35.18
C LEU A 136 2.79 -7.06 -36.71
N ASP A 137 2.00 -6.15 -37.25
CA ASP A 137 1.89 -5.90 -38.69
C ASP A 137 2.23 -4.45 -39.03
N MET A 138 2.67 -4.20 -40.26
CA MET A 138 2.86 -2.84 -40.77
C MET A 138 1.49 -2.19 -41.05
N ALA A 139 1.28 -0.98 -40.53
CA ALA A 139 0.06 -0.24 -40.79
C ALA A 139 0.09 0.38 -42.22
N PRO A 140 -1.05 0.42 -42.95
CA PRO A 140 -1.10 0.99 -44.31
C PRO A 140 -0.66 2.46 -44.40
N GLY A 141 -0.81 3.23 -43.31
CA GLY A 141 -0.43 4.65 -43.22
C GLY A 141 0.98 4.92 -42.69
N GLY A 142 1.79 3.87 -42.48
CA GLY A 142 3.04 3.95 -41.71
C GLY A 142 2.82 3.68 -40.22
N GLY A 143 3.87 3.23 -39.53
CA GLY A 143 3.76 2.68 -38.18
C GLY A 143 3.39 1.20 -38.17
N ARG A 144 2.90 0.70 -37.03
CA ARG A 144 2.54 -0.70 -36.79
C ARG A 144 1.13 -0.83 -36.23
N VAL A 145 0.55 -2.01 -36.36
CA VAL A 145 -0.65 -2.43 -35.63
C VAL A 145 -0.30 -3.65 -34.81
N ALA A 146 -0.64 -3.64 -33.53
CA ALA A 146 -0.54 -4.80 -32.65
C ALA A 146 -1.93 -5.44 -32.50
N GLN A 147 -2.03 -6.72 -32.83
CA GLN A 147 -3.20 -7.55 -32.58
C GLN A 147 -2.91 -8.44 -31.37
N LEU A 148 -3.68 -8.28 -30.31
CA LEU A 148 -3.50 -8.97 -29.04
C LEU A 148 -4.65 -9.95 -28.82
N GLU A 149 -4.30 -11.21 -28.57
CA GLU A 149 -5.20 -12.23 -28.05
C GLU A 149 -4.72 -12.63 -26.66
N THR A 150 -5.59 -12.58 -25.66
CA THR A 150 -5.23 -12.80 -24.25
C THR A 150 -6.16 -13.80 -23.59
N THR A 151 -5.66 -14.52 -22.58
CA THR A 151 -6.54 -15.21 -21.63
C THR A 151 -7.44 -14.22 -20.88
N PRO A 152 -8.61 -14.63 -20.35
CA PRO A 152 -9.51 -13.75 -19.62
C PRO A 152 -8.83 -13.01 -18.44
N GLU A 153 -7.95 -13.70 -17.70
CA GLU A 153 -7.22 -13.13 -16.57
C GLU A 153 -6.25 -12.03 -17.00
N LEU A 154 -5.52 -12.23 -18.09
CA LEU A 154 -4.61 -11.20 -18.62
C LEU A 154 -5.40 -10.06 -19.28
N ALA A 155 -6.52 -10.35 -19.93
CA ALA A 155 -7.41 -9.35 -20.52
C ALA A 155 -7.91 -8.33 -19.49
N LEU A 156 -8.24 -8.78 -18.27
CA LEU A 156 -8.62 -7.91 -17.15
C LEU A 156 -7.47 -7.01 -16.71
N ARG A 157 -6.26 -7.57 -16.54
CA ARG A 157 -5.08 -6.80 -16.13
C ARG A 157 -4.69 -5.77 -17.19
N LEU A 158 -4.68 -6.15 -18.47
CA LEU A 158 -4.41 -5.26 -19.59
C LEU A 158 -5.47 -4.16 -19.71
N GLY A 159 -6.75 -4.52 -19.59
CA GLY A 159 -7.85 -3.55 -19.60
C GLY A 159 -7.69 -2.46 -18.54
N HIS A 160 -7.25 -2.85 -17.34
CA HIS A 160 -6.96 -1.94 -16.24
C HIS A 160 -5.71 -1.09 -16.48
N SER A 161 -4.62 -1.67 -16.99
CA SER A 161 -3.42 -0.90 -17.35
C SER A 161 -3.73 0.18 -18.40
N LEU A 162 -4.55 -0.15 -19.39
CA LEU A 162 -5.01 0.79 -20.41
C LEU A 162 -6.00 1.83 -19.86
N SER A 163 -6.78 1.54 -18.81
CA SER A 163 -7.62 2.57 -18.17
C SER A 163 -6.79 3.59 -17.40
N ILE A 164 -5.73 3.15 -16.73
CA ILE A 164 -4.72 4.04 -16.12
C ILE A 164 -4.09 4.93 -17.20
N ARG A 165 -3.70 4.37 -18.35
CA ARG A 165 -3.16 5.16 -19.47
C ARG A 165 -4.13 6.25 -19.92
N ARG A 166 -5.39 5.89 -20.19
CA ARG A 166 -6.43 6.86 -20.57
C ARG A 166 -6.69 7.92 -19.49
N PHE A 167 -6.50 7.58 -18.22
CA PHE A 167 -6.61 8.52 -17.11
C PHE A 167 -5.45 9.53 -17.13
N LEU A 168 -4.21 9.06 -17.32
CA LEU A 168 -3.03 9.93 -17.46
C LEU A 168 -3.11 10.82 -18.71
N ASP A 169 -3.56 10.29 -19.84
CA ASP A 169 -3.75 11.05 -21.09
C ASP A 169 -4.73 12.21 -20.87
N ARG A 170 -5.88 11.92 -20.24
CA ARG A 170 -6.89 12.95 -19.89
C ARG A 170 -6.36 13.99 -18.90
N ALA A 171 -5.40 13.62 -18.05
CA ALA A 171 -4.71 14.53 -17.15
C ALA A 171 -3.57 15.32 -17.83
N GLY A 172 -3.30 15.10 -19.12
CA GLY A 172 -2.26 15.80 -19.89
C GLY A 172 -0.87 15.17 -19.82
N TYR A 173 -0.77 13.89 -19.40
CA TYR A 173 0.49 13.19 -19.16
C TYR A 173 0.68 12.00 -20.12
N MET A 174 0.48 12.23 -21.43
CA MET A 174 0.48 11.20 -22.47
C MET A 174 1.79 10.39 -22.56
N ASP A 175 2.93 11.07 -22.39
CA ASP A 175 4.25 10.46 -22.50
C ASP A 175 4.86 10.09 -21.16
N ALA A 176 4.05 10.04 -20.10
CA ALA A 176 4.55 9.75 -18.77
C ALA A 176 4.95 8.27 -18.61
N VAL A 177 6.11 8.08 -17.99
CA VAL A 177 6.65 6.76 -17.64
C VAL A 177 6.08 6.34 -16.29
N ARG A 178 5.57 5.10 -16.24
CA ARG A 178 4.98 4.49 -15.05
C ARG A 178 5.98 3.55 -14.39
N ARG A 179 6.37 3.82 -13.14
CA ARG A 179 7.28 2.96 -12.36
C ARG A 179 6.55 2.40 -11.14
N PRO A 180 6.24 1.10 -11.08
CA PRO A 180 5.56 0.54 -9.91
C PRO A 180 6.43 0.66 -8.66
N PHE A 181 5.80 0.91 -7.51
CA PHE A 181 6.43 0.70 -6.22
C PHE A 181 6.50 -0.80 -5.92
N PRO A 182 7.48 -1.25 -5.12
CA PRO A 182 7.50 -2.62 -4.62
C PRO A 182 6.16 -2.98 -3.96
N ALA A 183 5.63 -4.16 -4.27
CA ALA A 183 4.37 -4.62 -3.70
C ALA A 183 4.45 -4.67 -2.17
N ASP A 184 3.48 -4.06 -1.50
CA ASP A 184 3.35 -4.09 -0.05
C ASP A 184 2.19 -5.01 0.39
N ALA A 185 1.79 -4.91 1.66
CA ALA A 185 0.69 -5.69 2.20
C ALA A 185 -0.70 -5.20 1.76
N SER A 186 -0.77 -4.07 1.06
CA SER A 186 -1.99 -3.37 0.71
C SER A 186 -2.60 -3.94 -0.58
N VAL A 187 -3.92 -3.80 -0.67
CA VAL A 187 -4.63 -3.98 -1.95
C VAL A 187 -4.47 -2.77 -2.86
N ARG A 188 -4.02 -1.63 -2.32
CA ARG A 188 -3.74 -0.41 -3.06
C ARG A 188 -2.36 -0.50 -3.67
N ARG A 189 -2.24 -0.11 -4.93
CA ARG A 189 -0.98 -0.07 -5.65
C ARG A 189 -0.58 1.38 -5.87
N TYR A 190 0.72 1.61 -5.86
CA TYR A 190 1.28 2.92 -6.15
C TYR A 190 2.26 2.80 -7.31
N GLU A 191 2.25 3.79 -8.19
CA GLU A 191 3.23 3.94 -9.25
C GLU A 191 3.79 5.36 -9.22
N ARG A 192 5.10 5.51 -9.36
CA ARG A 192 5.70 6.81 -9.63
C ARG A 192 5.52 7.12 -11.11
N ILE A 193 4.94 8.28 -11.39
CA ILE A 193 4.70 8.79 -12.73
C ILE A 193 5.74 9.87 -13.02
N LEU A 194 6.56 9.63 -14.04
CA LEU A 194 7.61 10.55 -14.46
C LEU A 194 7.18 11.25 -15.76
N ALA A 195 7.04 12.58 -15.71
CA ALA A 195 6.68 13.41 -16.86
C ALA A 195 7.72 14.53 -17.02
N GLY A 196 8.78 14.26 -17.78
CA GLY A 196 9.96 15.13 -17.86
C GLY A 196 10.60 15.29 -16.47
N PRO A 197 10.79 16.52 -15.95
CA PRO A 197 11.36 16.75 -14.62
C PRO A 197 10.35 16.56 -13.47
N ARG A 198 9.06 16.35 -13.78
CA ARG A 198 8.01 16.20 -12.76
C ARG A 198 7.89 14.74 -12.31
N SER A 199 7.86 14.55 -10.99
CA SER A 199 7.49 13.28 -10.35
C SER A 199 6.13 13.43 -9.68
N MET A 200 5.27 12.43 -9.86
CA MET A 200 3.94 12.32 -9.27
C MET A 200 3.72 10.88 -8.80
N ILE A 201 2.70 10.68 -7.97
CA ILE A 201 2.30 9.35 -7.50
C ILE A 201 0.92 9.03 -8.06
N LEU A 202 0.81 7.96 -8.82
CA LEU A 202 -0.47 7.35 -9.14
C LEU A 202 -0.85 6.41 -7.99
N MET A 203 -1.99 6.64 -7.37
CA MET A 203 -2.66 5.69 -6.50
C MET A 203 -3.69 4.92 -7.33
N ASP A 204 -3.61 3.60 -7.26
CA ASP A 204 -4.56 2.66 -7.83
C ASP A 204 -5.22 1.84 -6.70
N ALA A 205 -6.46 2.21 -6.38
CA ALA A 205 -7.20 1.70 -5.23
C ALA A 205 -8.68 1.52 -5.60
N PRO A 206 -9.02 0.54 -6.46
CA PRO A 206 -10.40 0.28 -6.85
C PRO A 206 -11.25 -0.12 -5.63
N ALA A 207 -12.55 0.14 -5.71
CA ALA A 207 -13.47 -0.15 -4.62
C ALA A 207 -13.45 -1.64 -4.24
N GLN A 208 -13.38 -1.91 -2.94
CA GLN A 208 -13.28 -3.26 -2.39
C GLN A 208 -14.61 -3.70 -1.76
N GLU A 209 -14.94 -4.97 -1.97
CA GLU A 209 -15.99 -5.64 -1.20
C GLU A 209 -15.58 -5.76 0.27
N PRO A 210 -16.50 -5.64 1.23
CA PRO A 210 -16.18 -5.68 2.66
C PRO A 210 -15.45 -6.95 3.14
N GLY A 211 -15.57 -8.05 2.40
CA GLY A 211 -15.11 -9.38 2.81
C GLY A 211 -16.19 -10.16 3.58
N PRO A 212 -15.88 -11.37 4.05
CA PRO A 212 -16.83 -12.21 4.76
C PRO A 212 -17.19 -11.61 6.13
N PRO A 213 -18.42 -11.83 6.63
CA PRO A 213 -18.82 -11.39 7.95
C PRO A 213 -18.04 -12.15 9.04
N VAL A 214 -17.62 -11.41 10.08
CA VAL A 214 -16.86 -11.95 11.22
C VAL A 214 -17.58 -11.76 12.55
N ARG A 215 -18.51 -10.79 12.65
CA ARG A 215 -19.32 -10.54 13.86
C ARG A 215 -20.61 -9.82 13.47
N ASP A 216 -21.73 -10.27 14.01
CA ASP A 216 -23.06 -9.64 13.84
C ASP A 216 -23.44 -9.36 12.37
N GLY A 217 -23.03 -10.24 11.45
CA GLY A 217 -23.27 -10.08 10.01
C GLY A 217 -22.39 -9.03 9.32
N LEU A 218 -21.45 -8.40 10.03
CA LEU A 218 -20.53 -7.40 9.52
C LEU A 218 -19.13 -7.98 9.30
N ALA A 219 -18.48 -7.54 8.22
CA ALA A 219 -17.08 -7.85 7.95
C ALA A 219 -16.13 -7.02 8.82
N TYR A 220 -14.89 -7.49 8.98
CA TYR A 220 -13.87 -6.77 9.75
C TYR A 220 -13.67 -5.32 9.25
N THR A 221 -13.67 -5.12 7.93
CA THR A 221 -13.49 -3.80 7.32
C THR A 221 -14.60 -2.82 7.68
N GLN A 222 -15.83 -3.31 7.87
CA GLN A 222 -16.97 -2.49 8.30
C GLN A 222 -16.88 -2.15 9.79
N ILE A 223 -16.50 -3.11 10.63
CA ILE A 223 -16.40 -2.89 12.09
C ILE A 223 -15.23 -1.96 12.42
N ALA A 224 -14.09 -2.13 11.75
CA ALA A 224 -12.89 -1.32 11.95
C ALA A 224 -12.84 -0.06 11.06
N HIS A 225 -13.95 0.27 10.40
CA HIS A 225 -14.13 1.37 9.43
C HIS A 225 -12.94 1.56 8.48
N ILE A 226 -12.43 0.47 7.91
CA ILE A 226 -11.32 0.48 6.95
C ILE A 226 -11.82 1.02 5.62
N ALA A 227 -11.10 1.97 5.04
CA ALA A 227 -11.39 2.58 3.76
C ALA A 227 -11.37 1.56 2.63
N ARG A 228 -12.52 1.41 1.96
CA ARG A 228 -12.72 0.46 0.86
C ARG A 228 -12.54 1.06 -0.53
N ASP A 229 -12.50 2.38 -0.63
CA ASP A 229 -12.25 3.13 -1.87
C ASP A 229 -11.43 4.39 -1.57
N VAL A 230 -11.23 5.24 -2.59
CA VAL A 230 -10.43 6.47 -2.50
C VAL A 230 -11.13 7.66 -1.86
N ARG A 231 -12.45 7.61 -1.63
CA ARG A 231 -13.24 8.77 -1.14
C ARG A 231 -12.75 9.28 0.22
N PRO A 232 -12.43 8.43 1.22
CA PRO A 232 -11.88 8.88 2.49
C PRO A 232 -10.56 9.62 2.33
N PHE A 233 -9.66 9.10 1.48
CA PHE A 233 -8.38 9.75 1.18
C PHE A 233 -8.61 11.15 0.61
N VAL A 234 -9.47 11.25 -0.41
CA VAL A 234 -9.75 12.52 -1.11
C VAL A 234 -10.30 13.57 -0.16
N ALA A 235 -11.27 13.21 0.67
CA ALA A 235 -11.89 14.14 1.61
C ALA A 235 -10.90 14.62 2.68
N VAL A 236 -10.15 13.70 3.29
CA VAL A 236 -9.23 14.02 4.39
C VAL A 236 -8.02 14.80 3.87
N ALA A 237 -7.48 14.46 2.70
CA ALA A 237 -6.41 15.23 2.06
C ALA A 237 -6.84 16.68 1.80
N GLN A 238 -8.05 16.88 1.26
CA GLN A 238 -8.59 18.21 0.99
C GLN A 238 -8.80 19.00 2.30
N ALA A 239 -9.33 18.37 3.35
CA ALA A 239 -9.56 19.02 4.64
C ALA A 239 -8.25 19.42 5.32
N LEU A 240 -7.25 18.53 5.34
CA LEU A 240 -5.92 18.82 5.89
C LEU A 240 -5.24 19.98 5.15
N ALA A 241 -5.27 19.95 3.81
CA ALA A 241 -4.71 21.03 2.99
C ALA A 241 -5.44 22.36 3.21
N GLY A 242 -6.77 22.33 3.37
CA GLY A 242 -7.59 23.51 3.66
C GLY A 242 -7.24 24.19 4.99
N GLU A 243 -6.77 23.42 5.98
CA GLU A 243 -6.27 23.93 7.26
C GLU A 243 -4.76 24.28 7.25
N GLY A 244 -4.09 24.13 6.10
CA GLY A 244 -2.68 24.48 5.91
C GLY A 244 -1.68 23.36 6.27
N PHE A 245 -2.12 22.13 6.43
CA PHE A 245 -1.24 20.97 6.64
C PHE A 245 -0.82 20.35 5.30
N THR A 246 0.35 19.69 5.28
CA THR A 246 0.87 19.07 4.07
C THR A 246 0.31 17.66 3.89
N ALA A 247 -0.66 17.53 3.00
CA ALA A 247 -1.09 16.26 2.41
C ALA A 247 -0.82 16.31 0.89
N PRO A 248 -0.67 15.16 0.20
CA PRO A 248 -0.42 15.15 -1.24
C PRO A 248 -1.53 15.88 -2.01
N ALA A 249 -1.19 16.89 -2.80
CA ALA A 249 -2.18 17.55 -3.64
C ALA A 249 -2.75 16.56 -4.67
N ILE A 250 -4.08 16.53 -4.80
CA ILE A 250 -4.76 15.71 -5.81
C ILE A 250 -4.75 16.48 -7.13
N LEU A 251 -3.96 16.02 -8.08
CA LEU A 251 -3.75 16.64 -9.39
C LEU A 251 -4.85 16.22 -10.38
N SER A 252 -5.27 14.96 -10.32
CA SER A 252 -6.39 14.41 -11.08
C SER A 252 -7.02 13.25 -10.31
N ALA A 253 -8.32 13.00 -10.53
CA ALA A 253 -9.06 11.95 -9.84
C ALA A 253 -10.11 11.30 -10.75
N ASP A 254 -10.15 9.98 -10.76
CA ASP A 254 -11.23 9.14 -11.26
C ASP A 254 -11.74 8.29 -10.09
N ILE A 255 -12.69 8.83 -9.34
CA ILE A 255 -13.18 8.26 -8.07
C ILE A 255 -13.84 6.90 -8.30
N GLU A 256 -14.56 6.75 -9.40
CA GLU A 256 -15.32 5.53 -9.70
C GLU A 256 -14.39 4.36 -10.03
N ASN A 257 -13.28 4.62 -10.73
CA ASN A 257 -12.26 3.61 -11.00
C ASN A 257 -11.19 3.50 -9.90
N GLY A 258 -11.24 4.36 -8.87
CA GLY A 258 -10.28 4.35 -7.76
C GLY A 258 -8.87 4.81 -8.16
N LEU A 259 -8.75 5.71 -9.15
CA LEU A 259 -7.47 6.24 -9.61
C LEU A 259 -7.27 7.67 -9.15
N LEU A 260 -6.15 7.96 -8.48
CA LEU A 260 -5.74 9.33 -8.14
C LEU A 260 -4.34 9.60 -8.67
N LEU A 261 -4.13 10.79 -9.23
CA LEU A 261 -2.80 11.32 -9.52
C LEU A 261 -2.47 12.37 -8.45
N LEU A 262 -1.41 12.14 -7.70
CA LEU A 262 -1.03 12.88 -6.51
C LEU A 262 0.33 13.55 -6.69
N GLU A 263 0.54 14.64 -5.97
CA GLU A 263 1.86 15.21 -5.73
C GLU A 263 2.81 14.17 -5.11
N ASP A 264 4.05 14.11 -5.60
CA ASP A 264 5.12 13.32 -4.97
C ASP A 264 5.75 14.18 -3.87
N LEU A 265 5.45 13.87 -2.60
CA LEU A 265 6.02 14.57 -1.45
C LEU A 265 7.52 14.26 -1.24
N GLY A 266 8.09 13.32 -2.00
CA GLY A 266 9.46 12.87 -1.85
C GLY A 266 9.60 11.67 -0.92
N THR A 267 10.85 11.34 -0.57
CA THR A 267 11.21 10.12 0.17
C THR A 267 11.93 10.40 1.48
N GLU A 268 12.16 11.66 1.81
CA GLU A 268 12.89 12.04 3.01
C GLU A 268 11.99 11.86 4.23
N GLY A 269 12.22 10.83 5.05
CA GLY A 269 11.39 10.54 6.24
C GLY A 269 11.84 11.28 7.50
N ILE A 270 11.41 10.77 8.66
CA ILE A 270 11.84 11.28 9.99
C ILE A 270 12.92 10.42 10.66
N LEU A 271 13.55 9.52 9.91
CA LEU A 271 14.65 8.67 10.34
C LEU A 271 15.95 9.05 9.63
N SER A 272 17.09 8.75 10.26
CA SER A 272 18.41 8.84 9.62
C SER A 272 18.58 7.76 8.55
N GLN A 273 19.66 7.84 7.76
CA GLN A 273 19.99 6.81 6.75
C GLN A 273 20.23 5.43 7.39
N GLU A 274 20.68 5.39 8.64
CA GLU A 274 20.84 4.17 9.44
C GLU A 274 19.54 3.70 10.10
N GLY A 275 18.41 4.35 9.83
CA GLY A 275 17.10 4.01 10.37
C GLY A 275 16.91 4.39 11.84
N ARG A 276 17.68 5.36 12.35
CA ARG A 276 17.52 5.87 13.74
C ARG A 276 16.52 7.03 13.79
N PRO A 277 15.73 7.18 14.86
CA PRO A 277 14.86 8.34 15.03
C PRO A 277 15.67 9.64 15.02
N LEU A 278 15.21 10.64 14.27
CA LEU A 278 15.78 11.99 14.31
C LEU A 278 14.96 12.84 15.30
N PRO A 279 15.50 13.16 16.50
CA PRO A 279 14.73 13.80 17.56
C PRO A 279 14.03 15.07 17.09
N GLU A 280 14.73 15.95 16.36
CA GLU A 280 14.18 17.21 15.90
C GLU A 280 12.94 17.04 15.00
N ARG A 281 12.89 15.97 14.20
CA ARG A 281 11.76 15.67 13.32
C ARG A 281 10.60 15.05 14.08
N TYR A 282 10.89 14.18 15.05
CA TYR A 282 9.86 13.63 15.95
C TYR A 282 9.18 14.73 16.77
N LEU A 283 9.94 15.66 17.34
CA LEU A 283 9.39 16.79 18.09
C LEU A 283 8.55 17.70 17.18
N ALA A 284 9.02 17.98 15.95
CA ALA A 284 8.26 18.76 14.98
C ALA A 284 6.96 18.04 14.55
N SER A 285 6.97 16.72 14.38
CA SER A 285 5.77 15.91 14.12
C SER A 285 4.77 15.99 15.27
N ALA A 286 5.24 15.93 16.52
CA ALA A 286 4.38 16.07 17.70
C ALA A 286 3.69 17.44 17.76
N GLN A 287 4.43 18.51 17.43
CA GLN A 287 3.89 19.87 17.35
C GLN A 287 2.86 20.01 16.22
N ALA A 288 3.15 19.48 15.02
CA ALA A 288 2.21 19.48 13.91
C ALA A 288 0.92 18.72 14.27
N LEU A 289 1.04 17.57 14.94
CA LEU A 289 -0.11 16.79 15.40
C LEU A 289 -0.98 17.57 16.40
N ALA A 290 -0.38 18.29 17.35
CA ALA A 290 -1.12 19.15 18.27
C ALA A 290 -1.91 20.25 17.52
N GLN A 291 -1.34 20.81 16.46
CA GLN A 291 -2.02 21.80 15.61
C GLN A 291 -3.15 21.18 14.79
N ILE A 292 -2.99 19.95 14.28
CA ILE A 292 -4.07 19.19 13.61
C ILE A 292 -5.21 18.95 14.60
N HIS A 293 -4.90 18.50 15.81
CA HIS A 293 -5.88 18.21 16.86
C HIS A 293 -6.61 19.43 17.42
N ALA A 294 -6.18 20.65 17.06
CA ALA A 294 -6.87 21.88 17.39
C ALA A 294 -7.96 22.26 16.36
N ARG A 295 -8.04 21.57 15.22
CA ARG A 295 -9.03 21.84 14.16
C ARG A 295 -10.27 20.96 14.30
N ASP A 296 -11.39 21.46 13.78
CA ASP A 296 -12.67 20.72 13.78
C ASP A 296 -12.83 19.91 12.49
N PHE A 297 -12.58 18.60 12.58
CA PHE A 297 -12.83 17.64 11.50
C PHE A 297 -14.10 16.81 11.73
N THR A 298 -14.95 17.18 12.70
CA THR A 298 -16.12 16.37 13.09
C THR A 298 -17.30 16.55 12.12
N ARG A 299 -17.30 17.63 11.35
CA ARG A 299 -18.36 17.95 10.39
C ARG A 299 -18.14 17.23 9.07
N PRO A 300 -19.21 16.95 8.30
CA PRO A 300 -19.08 16.44 6.94
C PRO A 300 -18.19 17.34 6.08
N ILE A 301 -17.26 16.73 5.36
CA ILE A 301 -16.34 17.40 4.45
C ILE A 301 -16.98 17.41 3.06
N ALA A 302 -17.33 18.60 2.57
CA ALA A 302 -17.76 18.78 1.20
C ALA A 302 -16.56 18.74 0.25
N THR A 303 -16.52 17.75 -0.63
CA THR A 303 -15.41 17.61 -1.58
C THR A 303 -15.67 18.35 -2.88
N ARG A 304 -14.62 18.88 -3.49
CA ARG A 304 -14.70 19.46 -4.85
C ARG A 304 -15.00 18.41 -5.94
N HIS A 305 -15.06 17.13 -5.57
CA HIS A 305 -15.32 15.99 -6.46
C HIS A 305 -16.79 15.53 -6.41
N GLY A 306 -17.69 16.33 -5.82
CA GLY A 306 -19.14 16.11 -5.92
C GLY A 306 -19.72 15.11 -4.93
N PHE A 307 -19.00 14.80 -3.85
CA PHE A 307 -19.51 13.99 -2.74
C PHE A 307 -19.14 14.60 -1.39
N ASP A 308 -19.92 14.27 -0.36
CA ASP A 308 -19.63 14.62 1.02
C ASP A 308 -19.08 13.40 1.76
N TRP A 309 -18.18 13.62 2.72
CA TRP A 309 -17.61 12.55 3.54
C TRP A 309 -17.71 12.88 5.02
N GLN A 310 -18.27 11.95 5.79
CA GLN A 310 -18.23 11.99 7.25
C GLN A 310 -17.12 11.07 7.74
N ILE A 311 -16.16 11.62 8.47
CA ILE A 311 -15.12 10.82 9.10
C ILE A 311 -15.79 9.92 10.17
N PRO A 312 -15.58 8.59 10.11
CA PRO A 312 -16.23 7.65 11.03
C PRO A 312 -15.71 7.83 12.47
N PRO A 313 -16.52 7.50 13.49
CA PRO A 313 -16.03 7.50 14.86
C PRO A 313 -15.06 6.33 15.08
N PHE A 314 -14.03 6.54 15.89
CA PHE A 314 -13.24 5.45 16.43
C PHE A 314 -14.00 4.85 17.62
N ASP A 315 -15.09 4.15 17.31
CA ASP A 315 -16.04 3.68 18.30
C ASP A 315 -15.54 2.45 19.09
N ARG A 316 -16.35 2.03 20.08
CA ARG A 316 -16.04 0.86 20.90
C ARG A 316 -15.91 -0.41 20.07
N ALA A 317 -16.72 -0.60 19.02
CA ALA A 317 -16.67 -1.81 18.20
C ALA A 317 -15.35 -1.89 17.42
N ALA A 318 -14.92 -0.77 16.83
CA ALA A 318 -13.65 -0.64 16.13
C ALA A 318 -12.46 -0.87 17.08
N MET A 319 -12.44 -0.24 18.26
CA MET A 319 -11.36 -0.45 19.23
C MET A 319 -11.34 -1.89 19.77
N SER A 320 -12.50 -2.51 20.02
CA SER A 320 -12.62 -3.88 20.53
C SER A 320 -12.14 -4.92 19.52
N ILE A 321 -12.57 -4.85 18.26
CA ILE A 321 -12.16 -5.84 17.25
C ILE A 321 -10.65 -5.81 17.00
N GLU A 322 -10.01 -4.65 17.19
CA GLU A 322 -8.56 -4.51 17.07
C GLU A 322 -7.79 -5.16 18.21
N VAL A 323 -8.19 -4.92 19.47
CA VAL A 323 -7.49 -5.53 20.62
C VAL A 323 -7.73 -7.02 20.73
N GLU A 324 -8.86 -7.52 20.24
CA GLU A 324 -9.19 -8.95 20.21
C GLU A 324 -8.29 -9.77 19.29
N LEU A 325 -7.47 -9.13 18.44
CA LEU A 325 -6.41 -9.82 17.70
C LEU A 325 -5.40 -10.49 18.64
N LEU A 326 -5.16 -9.96 19.84
CA LEU A 326 -4.23 -10.56 20.80
C LEU A 326 -4.71 -11.93 21.30
N PRO A 327 -5.92 -12.07 21.89
CA PRO A 327 -6.43 -13.38 22.30
C PRO A 327 -6.75 -14.32 21.12
N GLU A 328 -6.94 -13.80 19.91
CA GLU A 328 -7.18 -14.61 18.71
C GLU A 328 -5.90 -15.18 18.09
N TRP A 329 -4.80 -14.41 18.06
CA TRP A 329 -3.58 -14.79 17.34
C TRP A 329 -2.36 -14.94 18.24
N PHE A 330 -2.05 -13.90 19.04
CA PHE A 330 -0.85 -13.92 19.87
C PHE A 330 -0.93 -14.96 20.99
N TRP A 331 -2.07 -15.07 21.66
CA TRP A 331 -2.26 -16.03 22.75
C TRP A 331 -2.12 -17.48 22.30
N PRO A 332 -2.83 -17.97 21.26
CA PRO A 332 -2.62 -19.33 20.77
C PRO A 332 -1.19 -19.62 20.34
N ARG A 333 -0.51 -18.64 19.74
CA ARG A 333 0.89 -18.78 19.34
C ARG A 333 1.85 -18.90 20.53
N ALA A 334 1.58 -18.19 21.63
CA ALA A 334 2.40 -18.23 22.83
C ALA A 334 2.12 -19.47 23.70
N ARG A 335 0.87 -19.96 23.74
CA ARG A 335 0.41 -20.99 24.70
C ARG A 335 0.00 -22.32 24.06
N GLY A 336 -0.08 -22.41 22.74
CA GLY A 336 -0.52 -23.60 22.02
C GLY A 336 -2.02 -23.93 22.13
N GLN A 337 -2.82 -23.05 22.75
CA GLN A 337 -4.25 -23.24 22.94
C GLN A 337 -5.01 -21.91 22.92
N SER A 338 -6.31 -21.95 22.58
CA SER A 338 -7.19 -20.78 22.67
C SER A 338 -7.48 -20.38 24.13
N PRO A 339 -7.72 -19.09 24.42
CA PRO A 339 -8.13 -18.65 25.76
C PRO A 339 -9.53 -19.19 26.09
N ALA A 340 -9.76 -19.51 27.37
CA ALA A 340 -11.05 -20.00 27.83
C ALA A 340 -12.12 -18.89 27.71
N PRO A 341 -13.43 -19.22 27.69
CA PRO A 341 -14.49 -18.21 27.64
C PRO A 341 -14.39 -17.17 28.76
N ALA A 342 -14.00 -17.59 29.97
CA ALA A 342 -13.81 -16.69 31.10
C ALA A 342 -12.66 -15.69 30.88
N ASP A 343 -11.54 -16.14 30.31
CA ASP A 343 -10.39 -15.28 29.97
C ASP A 343 -10.77 -14.22 28.94
N ARG A 344 -11.53 -14.62 27.91
CA ARG A 344 -12.04 -13.70 26.89
C ARG A 344 -12.96 -12.65 27.48
N GLU A 345 -13.83 -13.04 28.41
CA GLU A 345 -14.76 -12.12 29.07
C GLU A 345 -14.06 -11.14 30.02
N ALA A 346 -13.08 -11.63 30.80
CA ALA A 346 -12.25 -10.78 31.66
C ALA A 346 -11.48 -9.74 30.82
N PHE A 347 -10.89 -10.17 29.70
CA PHE A 347 -10.22 -9.28 28.75
C PHE A 347 -11.14 -8.22 28.17
N ARG A 348 -12.33 -8.60 27.69
CA ARG A 348 -13.32 -7.65 27.15
C ARG A 348 -13.78 -6.64 28.21
N THR A 349 -14.04 -7.11 29.42
CA THR A 349 -14.47 -6.26 30.54
C THR A 349 -13.40 -5.22 30.88
N ALA A 350 -12.12 -5.64 30.96
CA ALA A 350 -11.01 -4.74 31.21
C ALA A 350 -10.89 -3.66 30.12
N TRP A 351 -10.94 -4.04 28.85
CA TRP A 351 -10.89 -3.09 27.74
C TRP A 351 -12.10 -2.16 27.68
N ALA A 352 -13.30 -2.67 27.92
CA ALA A 352 -14.50 -1.84 27.94
C ALA A 352 -14.39 -0.69 28.96
N ALA A 353 -13.89 -0.98 30.17
CA ALA A 353 -13.66 0.02 31.21
C ALA A 353 -12.58 1.05 30.81
N LEU A 354 -11.53 0.62 30.10
CA LEU A 354 -10.48 1.51 29.60
C LEU A 354 -10.99 2.42 28.47
N PHE A 355 -11.78 1.88 27.53
CA PHE A 355 -12.36 2.68 26.44
C PHE A 355 -13.34 3.74 26.96
N GLU A 356 -14.10 3.45 28.02
CA GLU A 356 -14.95 4.46 28.67
C GLU A 356 -14.15 5.62 29.28
N LYS A 357 -12.96 5.34 29.81
CA LYS A 357 -12.06 6.39 30.31
C LYS A 357 -11.45 7.18 29.17
N ALA A 358 -10.98 6.49 28.12
CA ALA A 358 -10.37 7.14 26.96
C ALA A 358 -11.34 8.07 26.21
N ALA A 359 -12.63 7.69 26.13
CA ALA A 359 -13.67 8.48 25.49
C ALA A 359 -13.98 9.81 26.21
N LYS A 360 -13.64 9.94 27.50
CA LYS A 360 -13.85 11.18 28.28
C LYS A 360 -12.81 12.25 28.01
N GLY A 361 -11.64 11.89 27.47
CA GLY A 361 -10.61 12.84 27.07
C GLY A 361 -10.95 13.53 25.75
N ARG A 362 -10.05 14.41 25.28
CA ARG A 362 -10.21 15.11 23.98
C ARG A 362 -10.41 14.10 22.85
N GLN A 363 -11.43 14.34 22.03
CA GLN A 363 -11.72 13.60 20.80
C GLN A 363 -11.44 14.50 19.60
N THR A 364 -10.80 13.97 18.57
CA THR A 364 -10.33 14.72 17.39
C THR A 364 -10.08 13.76 16.23
N LEU A 365 -9.68 14.30 15.07
CA LEU A 365 -9.11 13.51 13.98
C LEU A 365 -7.96 12.63 14.49
N VAL A 366 -8.08 11.34 14.24
CA VAL A 366 -7.07 10.31 14.44
C VAL A 366 -6.72 9.75 13.06
N LEU A 367 -5.51 9.99 12.60
CA LEU A 367 -4.95 9.51 11.33
C LEU A 367 -4.68 8.01 11.35
N ARG A 368 -4.50 7.44 12.55
CA ARG A 368 -4.23 6.04 12.91
C ARG A 368 -2.83 5.54 12.59
N ASP A 369 -2.22 6.00 11.52
CA ASP A 369 -0.87 5.57 11.11
C ASP A 369 0.14 6.73 11.09
N PHE A 370 0.07 7.61 12.09
CA PHE A 370 0.99 8.73 12.29
C PHE A 370 2.34 8.26 12.89
N HIS A 371 3.22 7.71 12.05
CA HIS A 371 4.54 7.20 12.44
C HIS A 371 5.54 7.22 11.25
N SER A 372 6.80 6.82 11.47
CA SER A 372 7.93 7.16 10.60
C SER A 372 7.85 6.86 9.09
N PRO A 373 7.24 5.76 8.59
CA PRO A 373 7.09 5.52 7.15
C PRO A 373 6.07 6.43 6.48
N ASN A 374 5.13 6.99 7.25
CA ASN A 374 3.98 7.76 6.75
C ASN A 374 4.16 9.27 6.98
N ILE A 375 5.35 9.68 7.42
CA ILE A 375 5.71 11.10 7.61
C ILE A 375 6.89 11.42 6.70
N ILE A 376 6.67 12.32 5.74
CA ILE A 376 7.68 12.84 4.83
C ILE A 376 8.10 14.24 5.28
N TRP A 377 9.37 14.42 5.55
CA TRP A 377 9.99 15.69 5.91
C TRP A 377 10.05 16.62 4.70
N GLN A 378 9.54 17.84 4.86
CA GLN A 378 9.54 18.89 3.84
C GLN A 378 10.52 20.00 4.25
N ALA A 379 11.80 19.82 3.93
CA ALA A 379 12.88 20.68 4.39
C ALA A 379 12.76 22.16 3.96
N ASP A 380 12.05 22.41 2.86
CA ASP A 380 11.78 23.73 2.27
C ASP A 380 10.57 24.45 2.88
N LYS A 381 9.75 23.74 3.67
CA LYS A 381 8.56 24.30 4.33
C LYS A 381 8.87 24.76 5.77
N ALA A 382 7.92 25.46 6.38
CA ALA A 382 8.02 25.97 7.74
C ALA A 382 6.83 25.50 8.61
N GLY A 383 7.00 25.54 9.93
CA GLY A 383 5.96 25.16 10.89
C GLY A 383 5.47 23.71 10.68
N ALA A 384 4.15 23.49 10.82
CA ALA A 384 3.54 22.18 10.62
C ALA A 384 3.57 21.71 9.16
N ALA A 385 3.73 22.61 8.19
CA ALA A 385 3.84 22.23 6.78
C ALA A 385 5.13 21.44 6.48
N ARG A 386 6.10 21.40 7.42
CA ARG A 386 7.28 20.51 7.35
C ARG A 386 6.93 19.03 7.42
N ILE A 387 5.74 18.69 7.88
CA ILE A 387 5.29 17.32 8.13
C ILE A 387 4.31 16.95 7.02
N GLY A 388 4.84 16.28 5.98
CA GLY A 388 4.06 15.68 4.91
C GLY A 388 3.41 14.39 5.40
N LEU A 389 2.09 14.29 5.28
CA LEU A 389 1.29 13.20 5.80
C LEU A 389 0.94 12.22 4.69
N LEU A 390 1.11 10.93 4.94
CA LEU A 390 0.63 9.85 4.08
C LEU A 390 -0.32 8.93 4.87
N ASP A 391 -1.00 8.02 4.16
CA ASP A 391 -1.71 6.87 4.74
C ASP A 391 -2.80 7.21 5.79
N PHE A 392 -3.55 8.29 5.57
CA PHE A 392 -4.59 8.79 6.50
C PHE A 392 -6.03 8.46 6.07
N GLN A 393 -6.21 7.65 5.04
CA GLN A 393 -7.54 7.29 4.54
C GLN A 393 -8.38 6.47 5.53
N ASP A 394 -7.75 5.78 6.47
CA ASP A 394 -8.43 5.01 7.52
C ASP A 394 -8.77 5.87 8.75
N SER A 395 -8.60 7.20 8.63
CA SER A 395 -8.80 8.15 9.72
C SER A 395 -10.20 8.11 10.31
N MET A 396 -10.26 8.47 11.59
CA MET A 396 -11.44 8.42 12.43
C MET A 396 -11.53 9.64 13.33
N ILE A 397 -12.67 9.85 13.99
CA ILE A 397 -12.79 10.77 15.13
C ILE A 397 -12.69 9.99 16.43
N GLY A 398 -11.64 10.22 17.21
CA GLY A 398 -11.34 9.43 18.41
C GLY A 398 -10.36 10.10 19.38
N PRO A 399 -9.82 9.35 20.36
CA PRO A 399 -8.94 9.88 21.40
C PRO A 399 -7.69 10.56 20.85
N ALA A 400 -7.45 11.83 21.21
CA ALA A 400 -6.33 12.63 20.72
C ALA A 400 -4.95 12.02 21.02
N ALA A 401 -4.84 11.18 22.04
CA ALA A 401 -3.58 10.54 22.39
C ALA A 401 -3.18 9.36 21.48
N TYR A 402 -4.08 8.90 20.59
CA TYR A 402 -3.82 7.71 19.76
C TYR A 402 -2.66 7.89 18.77
N ASP A 403 -2.68 8.98 18.00
CA ASP A 403 -1.61 9.28 17.04
C ASP A 403 -0.32 9.71 17.72
N LEU A 404 -0.42 10.35 18.90
CA LEU A 404 0.77 10.69 19.67
C LEU A 404 1.48 9.42 20.17
N ALA A 405 0.71 8.43 20.64
CA ALA A 405 1.25 7.11 20.99
C ALA A 405 1.82 6.39 19.77
N SER A 406 1.20 6.52 18.59
CA SER A 406 1.75 6.02 17.32
C SER A 406 3.16 6.54 17.03
N LEU A 407 3.38 7.84 17.24
CA LEU A 407 4.66 8.49 17.01
C LEU A 407 5.67 8.17 18.12
N ALA A 408 5.28 8.31 19.38
CA ALA A 408 6.16 8.16 20.53
C ALA A 408 6.57 6.70 20.81
N GLN A 409 5.74 5.75 20.38
CA GLN A 409 5.99 4.31 20.48
C GLN A 409 5.93 3.67 19.07
N ASP A 410 6.70 4.23 18.14
CA ASP A 410 6.73 3.82 16.74
C ASP A 410 7.11 2.34 16.58
N ALA A 411 6.17 1.54 16.06
CA ALA A 411 6.35 0.10 15.89
C ALA A 411 7.53 -0.28 14.98
N ARG A 412 7.96 0.62 14.08
CA ARG A 412 8.96 0.34 13.05
C ARG A 412 10.39 0.57 13.52
N VAL A 413 10.61 1.39 14.53
CA VAL A 413 11.94 1.79 15.00
C VAL A 413 12.00 1.82 16.53
N ASP A 414 13.15 1.51 17.12
CA ASP A 414 13.33 1.62 18.57
C ASP A 414 13.41 3.10 19.01
N VAL A 415 12.30 3.65 19.49
CA VAL A 415 12.23 4.95 20.16
C VAL A 415 12.70 4.84 21.63
N PRO A 416 13.80 5.52 22.02
CA PRO A 416 14.26 5.56 23.41
C PRO A 416 13.23 6.21 24.35
N ALA A 417 13.21 5.79 25.62
CA ALA A 417 12.25 6.31 26.61
C ALA A 417 12.34 7.83 26.80
N ASP A 418 13.55 8.40 26.77
CA ASP A 418 13.73 9.85 26.86
C ASP A 418 13.12 10.58 25.65
N LEU A 419 13.28 10.02 24.45
CA LEU A 419 12.68 10.61 23.24
C LEU A 419 11.15 10.48 23.25
N GLU A 420 10.59 9.35 23.69
CA GLU A 420 9.13 9.21 23.90
C GLU A 420 8.62 10.34 24.81
N LYS A 421 9.29 10.54 25.95
CA LYS A 421 8.92 11.59 26.91
C LYS A 421 9.01 12.98 26.29
N ASP A 422 10.07 13.27 25.55
CA ASP A 422 10.25 14.56 24.88
C ASP A 422 9.19 14.81 23.81
N VAL A 423 8.81 13.79 23.04
CA VAL A 423 7.73 13.84 22.04
C VAL A 423 6.39 14.16 22.71
N VAL A 424 6.04 13.46 23.79
CA VAL A 424 4.80 13.71 24.53
C VAL A 424 4.78 15.12 25.13
N ASN A 425 5.90 15.56 25.71
CA ASN A 425 6.02 16.90 26.26
C ASN A 425 5.92 17.98 25.18
N ALA A 426 6.52 17.77 24.01
CA ALA A 426 6.44 18.70 22.88
C ALA A 426 4.99 18.89 22.40
N TYR A 427 4.20 17.81 22.32
CA TYR A 427 2.78 17.87 21.99
C TYR A 427 1.99 18.68 23.03
N ILE A 428 2.17 18.39 24.33
CA ILE A 428 1.46 19.09 25.42
C ILE A 428 1.84 20.58 25.45
N ALA A 429 3.13 20.89 25.35
CA ALA A 429 3.63 22.27 25.32
C ALA A 429 3.08 23.04 24.11
N GLU A 430 2.93 22.38 22.96
CA GLU A 430 2.33 22.98 21.78
C GLU A 430 0.84 23.26 21.98
N CYS A 431 0.08 22.33 22.57
CA CYS A 431 -1.31 22.55 22.95
C CYS A 431 -1.47 23.78 23.86
N ASP A 432 -0.60 23.93 24.87
CA ASP A 432 -0.57 25.11 25.74
C ASP A 432 -0.26 26.38 24.93
N ARG A 433 0.73 26.33 24.03
CA ARG A 433 1.17 27.46 23.19
C ARG A 433 0.09 27.95 22.23
N ILE A 434 -0.69 27.06 21.63
CA ILE A 434 -1.74 27.39 20.65
C ILE A 434 -3.12 27.62 21.28
N GLY A 435 -3.20 27.68 22.62
CA GLY A 435 -4.45 28.01 23.33
C GLY A 435 -5.47 26.86 23.36
N THR A 436 -5.01 25.61 23.26
CA THR A 436 -5.84 24.41 23.41
C THR A 436 -5.34 23.53 24.55
N PRO A 437 -5.25 24.04 25.79
CA PRO A 437 -4.65 23.31 26.90
C PRO A 437 -5.39 22.00 27.19
N LEU A 438 -4.65 21.01 27.69
CA LEU A 438 -5.15 19.70 28.06
C LEU A 438 -5.27 19.60 29.58
N ASP A 439 -6.26 18.86 30.06
CA ASP A 439 -6.18 18.29 31.40
C ASP A 439 -5.06 17.25 31.40
N ARG A 440 -3.96 17.55 32.11
CA ARG A 440 -2.72 16.76 32.06
C ARG A 440 -2.91 15.36 32.64
N ASP A 441 -3.68 15.21 33.71
CA ASP A 441 -3.91 13.92 34.34
C ASP A 441 -4.81 13.06 33.46
N ALA A 442 -5.89 13.64 32.94
CA ALA A 442 -6.79 12.95 32.01
C ALA A 442 -6.07 12.56 30.71
N PHE A 443 -5.23 13.45 30.16
CA PHE A 443 -4.48 13.18 28.93
C PHE A 443 -3.41 12.12 29.13
N THR A 444 -2.66 12.15 30.24
CA THR A 444 -1.65 11.12 30.55
C THR A 444 -2.29 9.75 30.70
N ALA A 445 -3.46 9.68 31.35
CA ALA A 445 -4.26 8.46 31.41
C ALA A 445 -4.74 8.02 30.01
N GLN A 446 -5.25 8.94 29.18
CA GLN A 446 -5.68 8.65 27.81
C GLN A 446 -4.51 8.13 26.95
N TYR A 447 -3.32 8.74 27.08
CA TYR A 447 -2.10 8.30 26.41
C TYR A 447 -1.72 6.88 26.80
N ALA A 448 -1.65 6.58 28.10
CA ALA A 448 -1.32 5.23 28.56
C ALA A 448 -2.33 4.17 28.07
N ILE A 449 -3.63 4.51 28.00
CA ILE A 449 -4.65 3.59 27.48
C ILE A 449 -4.47 3.37 25.98
N MET A 450 -4.30 4.44 25.19
CA MET A 450 -4.19 4.35 23.74
C MET A 450 -2.87 3.69 23.30
N ALA A 451 -1.78 3.97 24.00
CA ALA A 451 -0.50 3.29 23.80
C ALA A 451 -0.61 1.78 24.05
N ALA A 452 -1.26 1.37 25.15
CA ALA A 452 -1.55 -0.04 25.41
C ALA A 452 -2.47 -0.65 24.34
N GLN A 453 -3.53 0.05 23.92
CA GLN A 453 -4.47 -0.43 22.89
C GLN A 453 -3.72 -0.73 21.59
N ARG A 454 -2.88 0.21 21.15
CA ARG A 454 -2.08 0.06 19.92
C ARG A 454 -1.11 -1.11 20.02
N ALA A 455 -0.37 -1.20 21.12
CA ALA A 455 0.58 -2.29 21.32
C ALA A 455 -0.12 -3.66 21.33
N THR A 456 -1.25 -3.78 22.03
CA THR A 456 -2.09 -4.99 22.04
C THR A 456 -2.58 -5.38 20.64
N LYS A 457 -3.11 -4.42 19.88
CA LYS A 457 -3.51 -4.63 18.47
C LYS A 457 -2.35 -5.16 17.65
N LEU A 458 -1.17 -4.52 17.75
CA LEU A 458 0.01 -4.86 16.96
C LEU A 458 0.57 -6.25 17.27
N LEU A 459 0.58 -6.66 18.55
CA LEU A 459 1.01 -8.02 18.93
C LEU A 459 0.17 -9.09 18.24
N GLY A 460 -1.16 -8.95 18.27
CA GLY A 460 -2.06 -9.86 17.55
C GLY A 460 -1.91 -9.77 16.03
N LEU A 461 -1.87 -8.54 15.50
CA LEU A 461 -1.78 -8.29 14.06
C LEU A 461 -0.51 -8.87 13.43
N PHE A 462 0.66 -8.71 14.07
CA PHE A 462 1.93 -9.20 13.52
C PHE A 462 2.00 -10.72 13.50
N VAL A 463 1.42 -11.40 14.49
CA VAL A 463 1.27 -12.86 14.47
C VAL A 463 0.34 -13.29 13.33
N ARG A 464 -0.82 -12.63 13.17
CA ARG A 464 -1.74 -12.89 12.06
C ARG A 464 -1.08 -12.71 10.69
N LEU A 465 -0.33 -11.61 10.51
CA LEU A 465 0.38 -11.32 9.26
C LEU A 465 1.41 -12.42 8.94
N HIS A 466 2.04 -13.01 9.95
CA HIS A 466 2.95 -14.13 9.74
C HIS A 466 2.20 -15.43 9.40
N GLU A 467 1.28 -15.84 10.27
CA GLU A 467 0.68 -17.19 10.22
C GLU A 467 -0.36 -17.35 9.12
N ARG A 468 -1.15 -16.31 8.86
CA ARG A 468 -2.20 -16.32 7.85
C ARG A 468 -1.73 -15.73 6.52
N ASP A 469 -0.96 -14.64 6.59
CA ASP A 469 -0.65 -13.82 5.41
C ASP A 469 0.78 -14.05 4.88
N GLY A 470 1.57 -14.94 5.49
CA GLY A 470 2.89 -15.35 5.01
C GLY A 470 3.99 -14.29 5.12
N LYS A 471 3.88 -13.36 6.09
CA LYS A 471 4.82 -12.22 6.24
C LYS A 471 5.68 -12.33 7.50
N PRO A 472 6.74 -13.17 7.49
CA PRO A 472 7.57 -13.44 8.68
C PRO A 472 8.35 -12.23 9.21
N GLN A 473 8.64 -11.25 8.36
CA GLN A 473 9.40 -10.05 8.73
C GLN A 473 8.74 -9.23 9.83
N TYR A 474 7.44 -9.38 10.09
CA TYR A 474 6.75 -8.62 11.14
C TYR A 474 7.02 -9.14 12.56
N LEU A 475 7.39 -10.42 12.72
CA LEU A 475 7.66 -10.99 14.05
C LEU A 475 8.86 -10.36 14.74
N ARG A 476 9.83 -9.83 13.98
CA ARG A 476 11.03 -9.16 14.53
C ARG A 476 10.67 -7.93 15.39
N HIS A 477 9.47 -7.39 15.21
CA HIS A 477 9.02 -6.20 15.94
C HIS A 477 8.38 -6.55 17.29
N ILE A 478 8.00 -7.81 17.56
CA ILE A 478 7.29 -8.21 18.78
C ILE A 478 8.00 -7.77 20.07
N PRO A 479 9.31 -8.02 20.27
CA PRO A 479 9.98 -7.65 21.52
C PRO A 479 9.89 -6.15 21.84
N ARG A 480 10.00 -5.31 20.81
CA ARG A 480 9.82 -3.86 20.92
C ARG A 480 8.41 -3.49 21.35
N ILE A 481 7.40 -4.12 20.74
CA ILE A 481 6.00 -3.85 21.10
C ILE A 481 5.71 -4.28 22.54
N GLN A 482 6.31 -5.38 23.02
CA GLN A 482 6.18 -5.80 24.42
C GLN A 482 6.86 -4.82 25.39
N ASP A 483 8.01 -4.25 25.03
CA ASP A 483 8.64 -3.16 25.81
C ASP A 483 7.72 -1.92 25.90
N TYR A 484 7.14 -1.51 24.77
CA TYR A 484 6.23 -0.36 24.70
C TYR A 484 4.94 -0.59 25.51
N LEU A 485 4.41 -1.81 25.41
CA LEU A 485 3.27 -2.24 26.22
C LEU A 485 3.62 -2.21 27.71
N SER A 486 4.79 -2.71 28.11
CA SER A 486 5.26 -2.69 29.49
C SER A 486 5.35 -1.27 30.05
N ARG A 487 5.92 -0.33 29.29
CA ARG A 487 5.96 1.10 29.64
C ARG A 487 4.55 1.68 29.83
N SER A 488 3.63 1.36 28.93
CA SER A 488 2.25 1.85 28.96
C SER A 488 1.44 1.26 30.14
N LEU A 489 1.68 -0.01 30.48
CA LEU A 489 1.04 -0.71 31.60
C LEU A 489 1.54 -0.24 32.97
N ALA A 490 2.69 0.44 33.03
CA ALA A 490 3.20 1.02 34.28
C ALA A 490 2.31 2.15 34.83
N HIS A 491 1.47 2.76 33.98
CA HIS A 491 0.53 3.78 34.43
C HIS A 491 -0.64 3.16 35.23
N PRO A 492 -1.03 3.71 36.40
CA PRO A 492 -2.06 3.13 37.27
C PRO A 492 -3.43 2.90 36.61
N VAL A 493 -3.77 3.69 35.58
CA VAL A 493 -5.04 3.52 34.83
C VAL A 493 -5.18 2.12 34.22
N ASN A 494 -4.05 1.49 33.87
CA ASN A 494 -3.96 0.20 33.21
C ASN A 494 -3.77 -0.97 34.19
N ALA A 495 -3.82 -0.75 35.52
CA ALA A 495 -3.51 -1.79 36.51
C ALA A 495 -4.32 -3.09 36.33
N GLY A 496 -5.62 -2.97 36.00
CA GLY A 496 -6.48 -4.13 35.73
C GLY A 496 -6.05 -4.91 34.48
N LEU A 497 -5.64 -4.21 33.42
CA LEU A 497 -5.12 -4.84 32.21
C LEU A 497 -3.73 -5.45 32.45
N LYS A 498 -2.88 -4.78 33.23
CA LYS A 498 -1.56 -5.27 33.60
C LYS A 498 -1.65 -6.61 34.32
N ALA A 499 -2.54 -6.75 35.29
CA ALA A 499 -2.73 -8.00 36.01
C ALA A 499 -3.08 -9.17 35.07
N ILE A 500 -3.98 -8.94 34.10
CA ILE A 500 -4.31 -9.91 33.07
C ILE A 500 -3.06 -10.25 32.24
N TYR A 501 -2.31 -9.25 31.79
CA TYR A 501 -1.18 -9.47 30.88
C TYR A 501 0.02 -10.15 31.54
N ASP A 502 0.26 -9.87 32.82
CA ASP A 502 1.25 -10.57 33.64
C ASP A 502 0.89 -12.06 33.80
N GLU A 503 -0.37 -12.36 34.15
CA GLU A 503 -0.88 -13.74 34.22
C GLU A 503 -0.77 -14.45 32.86
N TRP A 504 -0.99 -13.68 31.80
CA TRP A 504 -1.00 -14.15 30.42
C TRP A 504 0.42 -14.33 29.85
N GLY A 505 1.45 -13.77 30.48
CA GLY A 505 2.83 -13.78 29.98
C GLY A 505 2.96 -12.98 28.67
N VAL A 506 2.16 -11.93 28.52
CA VAL A 506 2.21 -11.03 27.35
C VAL A 506 3.36 -10.05 27.47
N VAL A 507 3.68 -9.61 28.70
CA VAL A 507 4.79 -8.71 29.04
C VAL A 507 5.65 -9.30 30.15
#